data_AF-A0A6V7D2V3-F1
#
_entry.id   AF-A0A6V7D2V3-F1
#
_cell.length_a   1.000
_cell.length_b   1.000
_cell.length_c   1.000
_cell.angle_alpha   90.00
_cell.angle_beta   90.00
_cell.angle_gamma   90.00
#
_symmetry.space_group_name_H-M   'P 1'
#
loop_
_entity.id
_entity.type
_entity.pdbx_description
1 polymer ?
#
loop_
_entity_poly.entity_id
_entity_poly.type
_entity_poly.pdbx_seq_one_letter_code
_entity_poly.pdbx_strand_id
1 'polypeptide(L)'
;MSEFHQATAAFASNPVESKQEIRNYTMNFGPQHPAAHGVLRLILEMDGETVVRADPHIGLLHRGTEKLAESKPFNQSVPYMDRLDYVSMMCNEHAYVRAIESLMGIEVPERAQYIRTMFDEITRIKNHLMWLGSNALDLGAMAVMLYAFREREELMDVYEAVSGARMHAAYYRPGGVYRDLPDRMPKYKESRWHKGGALKKLNAAREGSMLDFLEDFTNTFPSRVDEYETLLTDNRIWKQRTVDVGIISPDLARAWGMTGPMLRGSGIEWDLRKKQPYAKYDAVDFDIPVGTNGDCYDRYLVRVAEMRESNRIIKQCVTWLKANPGPVMVTNFKVAPPSREGMKDDMEALIHHFKLFSEGYCVPAGETYCAVEAPKGEFGCYLMSDGANKPFRLHLRAPGFAHLSSMDAVVRGYLLADVVAMIGTYDLVFGEVDR
;
A
#
# COMPACT_ATOMS: atom_id res chain seq x y z
N MET A 1 1.12 41.08 -42.21
CA MET A 1 1.29 39.62 -42.42
C MET A 1 2.73 39.13 -42.23
N SER A 2 3.73 39.99 -42.00
CA SER A 2 5.12 39.57 -41.77
C SER A 2 5.51 39.36 -40.30
N GLU A 3 4.78 39.94 -39.35
CA GLU A 3 5.15 39.88 -37.91
C GLU A 3 4.69 38.59 -37.20
N PHE A 4 3.68 37.88 -37.72
CA PHE A 4 3.23 36.61 -37.13
C PHE A 4 4.18 35.43 -37.36
N HIS A 5 5.12 35.54 -38.30
CA HIS A 5 6.13 34.50 -38.56
C HIS A 5 7.38 34.61 -37.69
N GLN A 6 7.58 35.72 -36.97
CA GLN A 6 8.75 35.89 -36.10
C GLN A 6 8.52 35.36 -34.68
N ALA A 7 7.27 35.28 -34.20
CA ALA A 7 6.98 34.78 -32.86
C ALA A 7 7.21 33.26 -32.70
N THR A 8 7.19 32.50 -33.80
CA THR A 8 7.43 31.05 -33.80
C THR A 8 8.91 30.67 -33.78
N ALA A 9 9.82 31.63 -34.00
CA ALA A 9 11.26 31.37 -34.05
C ALA A 9 11.93 31.30 -32.66
N ALA A 10 11.29 31.84 -31.62
CA ALA A 10 11.90 31.99 -30.29
C ALA A 10 11.92 30.71 -29.43
N PHE A 11 11.30 29.61 -29.89
CA PHE A 11 11.21 28.36 -29.13
C PHE A 11 12.11 27.22 -29.65
N ALA A 12 12.85 27.42 -30.74
CA ALA A 12 13.70 26.38 -31.32
C ALA A 12 15.14 26.50 -30.83
N SER A 13 15.65 25.43 -30.21
CA SER A 13 17.05 25.37 -29.75
C SER A 13 18.04 25.06 -30.88
N ASN A 14 17.56 24.71 -32.10
CA ASN A 14 18.42 24.48 -33.26
C ASN A 14 17.75 24.84 -34.62
N PRO A 15 18.45 25.46 -35.58
CA PRO A 15 17.89 25.83 -36.89
C PRO A 15 17.50 24.64 -37.80
N VAL A 16 18.02 23.44 -37.51
CA VAL A 16 17.78 22.21 -38.29
C VAL A 16 16.39 21.61 -37.98
N GLU A 17 15.83 21.83 -36.79
CA GLU A 17 14.48 21.40 -36.38
C GLU A 17 13.38 22.09 -37.18
N SER A 18 13.66 23.27 -37.76
CA SER A 18 12.67 24.05 -38.51
C SER A 18 12.19 23.37 -39.80
N LYS A 19 12.93 22.37 -40.31
CA LYS A 19 12.72 21.68 -41.59
C LYS A 19 12.09 20.27 -41.48
N GLN A 20 11.75 19.79 -40.29
CA GLN A 20 11.06 18.49 -40.14
C GLN A 20 9.54 18.65 -40.33
N GLU A 21 8.94 17.82 -41.19
CA GLU A 21 7.48 17.78 -41.44
C GLU A 21 6.67 17.25 -40.24
N ILE A 22 7.31 16.45 -39.36
CA ILE A 22 6.73 15.98 -38.09
C ILE A 22 7.45 16.72 -36.96
N ARG A 23 6.72 17.58 -36.24
CA ARG A 23 7.22 18.29 -35.07
C ARG A 23 6.65 17.67 -33.81
N ASN A 24 7.48 16.96 -33.06
CA ASN A 24 7.09 16.44 -31.76
C ASN A 24 7.02 17.61 -30.77
N TYR A 25 5.85 17.83 -30.16
CA TYR A 25 5.68 18.81 -29.10
C TYR A 25 6.09 18.18 -27.77
N THR A 26 7.02 18.81 -27.06
CA THR A 26 7.37 18.38 -25.70
C THR A 26 6.45 19.06 -24.70
N MET A 27 5.62 18.29 -24.01
CA MET A 27 4.78 18.76 -22.91
C MET A 27 5.37 18.32 -21.58
N ASN A 28 5.59 19.27 -20.68
CA ASN A 28 6.02 18.97 -19.32
C ASN A 28 4.80 18.87 -18.40
N PHE A 29 4.46 17.66 -18.00
CA PHE A 29 3.50 17.41 -16.95
C PHE A 29 4.19 17.67 -15.61
N GLY A 30 3.93 18.85 -15.05
CA GLY A 30 4.68 19.37 -13.92
C GLY A 30 4.40 18.63 -12.59
N PRO A 31 5.28 18.82 -11.58
CA PRO A 31 5.14 18.18 -10.26
C PRO A 31 3.87 18.57 -9.51
N GLN A 32 3.24 19.69 -9.85
CA GLN A 32 2.04 20.24 -9.21
C GLN A 32 0.80 20.02 -10.09
N HIS A 33 0.56 18.77 -10.49
CA HIS A 33 -0.64 18.40 -11.23
C HIS A 33 -1.55 17.49 -10.39
N PRO A 34 -2.88 17.71 -10.32
CA PRO A 34 -3.78 16.89 -9.52
C PRO A 34 -3.67 15.38 -9.79
N ALA A 35 -3.66 14.99 -11.07
CA ALA A 35 -3.53 13.59 -11.49
C ALA A 35 -2.13 12.97 -11.26
N ALA A 36 -1.15 13.74 -10.80
CA ALA A 36 0.15 13.19 -10.41
C ALA A 36 0.13 12.53 -9.03
N HIS A 37 -0.95 12.65 -8.24
CA HIS A 37 -1.10 12.09 -6.88
C HIS A 37 0.13 12.23 -5.98
N GLY A 38 0.77 13.40 -6.04
CA GLY A 38 2.05 13.65 -5.38
C GLY A 38 2.92 14.56 -6.23
N VAL A 39 4.19 14.17 -6.40
CA VAL A 39 5.19 14.95 -7.13
C VAL A 39 5.81 14.09 -8.24
N LEU A 40 5.15 14.04 -9.39
CA LEU A 40 5.68 13.42 -10.60
C LEU A 40 5.97 14.49 -11.64
N ARG A 41 7.16 14.45 -12.25
CA ARG A 41 7.44 15.22 -13.45
C ARG A 41 7.50 14.27 -14.63
N LEU A 42 6.52 14.34 -15.53
CA LEU A 42 6.46 13.47 -16.71
C LEU A 42 6.67 14.32 -17.96
N ILE A 43 7.77 14.09 -18.68
CA ILE A 43 8.04 14.75 -19.95
C ILE A 43 7.47 13.87 -21.06
N LEU A 44 6.46 14.40 -21.75
CA LEU A 44 5.78 13.71 -22.84
C LEU A 44 6.22 14.32 -24.17
N GLU A 45 6.71 13.49 -25.08
CA GLU A 45 6.85 13.85 -26.50
C GLU A 45 5.58 13.43 -27.22
N MET A 46 4.89 14.40 -27.80
CA MET A 46 3.57 14.22 -28.40
C MET A 46 3.61 14.52 -29.90
N ASP A 47 2.90 13.72 -30.68
CA ASP A 47 2.54 14.03 -32.07
C ASP A 47 1.02 14.32 -32.11
N GLY A 48 0.68 15.61 -32.15
CA GLY A 48 -0.70 16.07 -31.93
C GLY A 48 -1.20 15.70 -30.54
N GLU A 49 -2.19 14.82 -30.46
CA GLU A 49 -2.77 14.31 -29.19
C GLU A 49 -2.15 12.98 -28.73
N THR A 50 -1.37 12.31 -29.59
CA THR A 50 -0.84 10.97 -29.36
C THR A 50 0.53 11.04 -28.71
N VAL A 51 0.77 10.24 -27.68
CA VAL A 51 2.08 10.18 -27.01
C VAL A 51 3.03 9.24 -27.77
N VAL A 52 4.21 9.76 -28.11
CA VAL A 52 5.29 9.03 -28.80
C VAL A 52 6.35 8.55 -27.82
N ARG A 53 6.64 9.33 -26.77
CA ARG A 53 7.59 8.97 -25.72
C ARG A 53 7.17 9.58 -24.39
N ALA A 54 7.36 8.85 -23.31
CA ALA A 54 7.13 9.35 -21.95
C ALA A 54 8.38 9.14 -21.08
N ASP A 55 8.90 10.21 -20.49
CA ASP A 55 10.06 10.17 -19.59
C ASP A 55 9.66 10.60 -18.17
N PRO A 56 9.45 9.65 -17.23
CA PRO A 56 9.10 9.95 -15.85
C PRO A 56 10.35 10.33 -15.05
N HIS A 57 10.49 11.61 -14.74
CA HIS A 57 11.49 12.10 -13.79
C HIS A 57 10.98 11.92 -12.35
N ILE A 58 11.68 11.05 -11.62
CA ILE A 58 11.45 10.73 -10.22
C ILE A 58 12.59 11.27 -9.32
N GLY A 59 12.49 11.07 -8.02
CA GLY A 59 13.48 11.50 -7.02
C GLY A 59 13.16 12.85 -6.35
N LEU A 60 12.00 13.45 -6.63
CA LEU A 60 11.56 14.69 -5.99
C LEU A 60 11.22 14.49 -4.51
N LEU A 61 10.85 13.27 -4.12
CA LEU A 61 10.57 12.89 -2.73
C LEU A 61 11.67 11.99 -2.13
N HIS A 62 12.87 11.97 -2.74
CA HIS A 62 13.96 11.14 -2.25
C HIS A 62 14.51 11.65 -0.92
N ARG A 63 14.48 10.79 0.09
CA ARG A 63 14.85 11.12 1.48
C ARG A 63 16.06 10.33 1.98
N GLY A 64 16.65 9.47 1.15
CA GLY A 64 17.77 8.61 1.55
C GLY A 64 17.37 7.66 2.67
N THR A 65 16.18 7.05 2.57
CA THR A 65 15.56 6.27 3.65
C THR A 65 16.38 5.02 3.96
N GLU A 66 16.86 4.33 2.93
CA GLU A 66 17.77 3.18 3.06
C GLU A 66 19.06 3.58 3.79
N LYS A 67 19.62 4.75 3.47
CA LYS A 67 20.85 5.24 4.10
C LYS A 67 20.64 5.63 5.56
N LEU A 68 19.50 6.23 5.88
CA LEU A 68 19.14 6.55 7.27
C LEU A 68 18.92 5.28 8.09
N ALA A 69 18.34 4.23 7.50
CA ALA A 69 18.14 2.95 8.16
C ALA A 69 19.46 2.27 8.55
N GLU A 70 20.51 2.34 7.72
CA GLU A 70 21.86 1.83 8.03
C GLU A 70 22.49 2.49 9.27
N SER A 71 22.16 3.76 9.53
CA SER A 71 22.75 4.51 10.65
C SER A 71 22.13 4.18 12.02
N LYS A 72 20.94 3.57 12.02
CA LYS A 72 20.08 3.41 13.19
C LYS A 72 19.85 1.95 13.56
N PRO A 73 19.61 1.65 14.85
CA PRO A 73 19.24 0.30 15.28
C PRO A 73 17.95 -0.19 14.63
N PHE A 74 17.81 -1.51 14.48
CA PHE A 74 16.67 -2.14 13.79
C PHE A 74 15.29 -1.65 14.27
N ASN A 75 15.08 -1.54 15.58
CA ASN A 75 13.82 -1.07 16.17
C ASN A 75 13.48 0.39 15.87
N GLN A 76 14.52 1.24 15.74
CA GLN A 76 14.34 2.66 15.40
C GLN A 76 14.08 2.86 13.91
N SER A 77 14.39 1.85 13.09
CA SER A 77 14.19 1.89 11.65
C SER A 77 12.76 1.49 11.21
N VAL A 78 11.99 0.81 12.07
CA VAL A 78 10.59 0.41 11.80
C VAL A 78 9.71 1.58 11.29
N PRO A 79 9.69 2.77 11.93
CA PRO A 79 8.82 3.87 11.49
C PRO A 79 9.19 4.47 10.13
N TYR A 80 10.36 4.14 9.55
CA TYR A 80 10.65 4.52 8.18
C TYR A 80 9.84 3.69 7.19
N MET A 81 9.60 2.41 7.48
CA MET A 81 8.83 1.51 6.61
C MET A 81 7.38 1.98 6.48
N ASP A 82 6.80 2.46 7.57
CA ASP A 82 5.48 3.10 7.64
C ASP A 82 5.32 4.34 6.75
N ARG A 83 6.44 4.98 6.35
CA ARG A 83 6.46 6.28 5.65
C ARG A 83 6.86 6.18 4.19
N LEU A 84 7.14 4.97 3.70
CA LEU A 84 7.44 4.69 2.30
C LEU A 84 6.13 4.69 1.51
N ASP A 85 5.42 3.57 1.49
CA ASP A 85 4.00 3.58 1.12
C ASP A 85 3.17 3.97 2.34
N TYR A 86 2.86 5.26 2.43
CA TYR A 86 2.05 5.84 3.51
C TYR A 86 0.56 5.45 3.44
N VAL A 87 0.16 4.65 2.46
CA VAL A 87 -1.19 4.09 2.36
C VAL A 87 -1.25 2.66 2.91
N SER A 88 -0.19 1.85 2.69
CA SER A 88 -0.08 0.47 3.21
C SER A 88 1.00 0.25 4.29
N MET A 89 0.93 1.09 5.31
CA MET A 89 1.86 1.13 6.45
C MET A 89 2.19 -0.25 7.05
N MET A 90 1.17 -0.98 7.54
CA MET A 90 1.36 -2.26 8.22
C MET A 90 1.99 -3.34 7.32
N CYS A 91 1.65 -3.38 6.03
CA CYS A 91 2.21 -4.35 5.10
C CYS A 91 3.71 -4.09 4.88
N ASN A 92 4.14 -2.83 4.85
CA ASN A 92 5.55 -2.47 4.77
C ASN A 92 6.30 -2.85 6.05
N GLU A 93 5.70 -2.62 7.22
CA GLU A 93 6.27 -3.09 8.49
C GLU A 93 6.42 -4.61 8.49
N HIS A 94 5.43 -5.32 7.95
CA HIS A 94 5.43 -6.77 7.92
C HIS A 94 6.60 -7.31 7.11
N ALA A 95 6.87 -6.77 5.92
CA ALA A 95 8.00 -7.22 5.10
C ALA A 95 9.34 -7.01 5.82
N TYR A 96 9.51 -5.85 6.47
CA TYR A 96 10.72 -5.54 7.22
C TYR A 96 10.88 -6.43 8.46
N VAL A 97 9.81 -6.61 9.24
CA VAL A 97 9.81 -7.45 10.44
C VAL A 97 10.03 -8.92 10.09
N ARG A 98 9.43 -9.41 9.00
CA ARG A 98 9.62 -10.77 8.50
C ARG A 98 11.07 -11.03 8.09
N ALA A 99 11.74 -10.05 7.48
CA ALA A 99 13.16 -10.16 7.15
C ALA A 99 14.02 -10.32 8.42
N ILE A 100 13.74 -9.52 9.46
CA ILE A 100 14.44 -9.64 10.75
C ILE A 100 14.17 -10.99 11.42
N GLU A 101 12.90 -11.41 11.49
CA GLU A 101 12.49 -12.68 12.11
C GLU A 101 13.12 -13.89 11.41
N SER A 102 13.24 -13.83 10.08
CA SER A 102 13.88 -14.88 9.28
C SER A 102 15.39 -14.97 9.54
N LEU A 103 16.10 -13.84 9.70
CA LEU A 103 17.52 -13.85 10.08
C LEU A 103 17.74 -14.32 11.51
N MET A 104 16.81 -14.03 12.42
CA MET A 104 16.91 -14.45 13.83
C MET A 104 16.44 -15.89 14.07
N GLY A 105 15.73 -16.50 13.11
CA GLY A 105 15.17 -17.85 13.25
C GLY A 105 14.09 -17.94 14.33
N ILE A 106 13.28 -16.89 14.52
CA ILE A 106 12.27 -16.82 15.58
C ILE A 106 10.89 -17.07 15.00
N GLU A 107 10.17 -18.02 15.58
CA GLU A 107 8.76 -18.23 15.29
C GLU A 107 7.86 -17.35 16.14
N VAL A 108 6.98 -16.61 15.48
CA VAL A 108 6.01 -15.71 16.09
C VAL A 108 4.80 -16.50 16.61
N PRO A 109 4.20 -16.17 17.77
CA PRO A 109 3.01 -16.84 18.28
C PRO A 109 1.85 -16.83 17.27
N GLU A 110 1.06 -17.91 17.24
CA GLU A 110 -0.03 -18.05 16.27
C GLU A 110 -1.04 -16.90 16.33
N ARG A 111 -1.43 -16.45 17.53
CA ARG A 111 -2.34 -15.31 17.70
C ARG A 111 -1.79 -14.04 17.03
N ALA A 112 -0.49 -13.77 17.18
CA ALA A 112 0.14 -12.62 16.55
C ALA A 112 0.17 -12.75 15.02
N GLN A 113 0.34 -13.95 14.48
CA GLN A 113 0.26 -14.19 13.03
C GLN A 113 -1.16 -13.96 12.48
N TYR A 114 -2.21 -14.37 13.21
CA TYR A 114 -3.61 -14.06 12.84
C TYR A 114 -3.91 -12.56 12.94
N ILE A 115 -3.42 -11.88 13.98
CA ILE A 115 -3.55 -10.41 14.10
C ILE A 115 -2.86 -9.71 12.92
N ARG A 116 -1.65 -10.14 12.55
CA ARG A 116 -0.95 -9.60 11.37
C ARG A 116 -1.75 -9.82 10.09
N THR A 117 -2.21 -11.05 9.84
CA THR A 117 -3.02 -11.40 8.67
C THR A 117 -4.29 -10.54 8.59
N MET A 118 -5.00 -10.37 9.71
CA MET A 118 -6.20 -9.53 9.77
C MET A 118 -5.88 -8.05 9.45
N PHE A 119 -4.83 -7.49 10.05
CA PHE A 119 -4.45 -6.11 9.82
C PHE A 119 -3.86 -5.86 8.43
N ASP A 120 -3.17 -6.81 7.83
CA ASP A 120 -2.72 -6.74 6.44
C ASP A 120 -3.92 -6.62 5.49
N GLU A 121 -4.99 -7.41 5.71
CA GLU A 121 -6.18 -7.33 4.88
C GLU A 121 -7.02 -6.05 5.15
N ILE A 122 -7.07 -5.56 6.40
CA ILE A 122 -7.62 -4.22 6.68
C ILE A 122 -6.84 -3.15 5.92
N THR A 123 -5.51 -3.27 5.91
CA THR A 123 -4.62 -2.36 5.17
C THR A 123 -4.85 -2.45 3.67
N ARG A 124 -5.12 -3.64 3.15
CA ARG A 124 -5.46 -3.89 1.75
C ARG A 124 -6.74 -3.21 1.34
N ILE A 125 -7.83 -3.37 2.11
CA ILE A 125 -9.09 -2.65 1.88
C ILE A 125 -8.84 -1.14 1.90
N LYS A 126 -8.13 -0.64 2.92
CA LYS A 126 -7.81 0.79 3.06
C LYS A 126 -7.04 1.34 1.85
N ASN A 127 -6.12 0.56 1.28
CA ASN A 127 -5.35 0.95 0.10
C ASN A 127 -6.22 0.92 -1.17
N HIS A 128 -6.97 -0.16 -1.41
CA HIS A 128 -7.88 -0.24 -2.56
C HIS A 128 -8.96 0.84 -2.54
N LEU A 129 -9.48 1.23 -1.37
CA LEU A 129 -10.42 2.36 -1.24
C LEU A 129 -9.76 3.70 -1.61
N MET A 130 -8.53 3.95 -1.18
CA MET A 130 -7.78 5.15 -1.59
C MET A 130 -7.54 5.15 -3.09
N TRP A 131 -7.05 4.03 -3.63
CA TRP A 131 -6.81 3.86 -5.06
C TRP A 131 -8.09 4.08 -5.89
N LEU A 132 -9.19 3.44 -5.50
CA LEU A 132 -10.47 3.54 -6.21
C LEU A 132 -11.00 4.97 -6.17
N GLY A 133 -10.95 5.62 -5.01
CA GLY A 133 -11.37 7.01 -4.85
C GLY A 133 -10.55 7.98 -5.70
N SER A 134 -9.21 7.86 -5.66
CA SER A 134 -8.29 8.70 -6.43
C SER A 134 -8.40 8.47 -7.93
N ASN A 135 -8.43 7.22 -8.39
CA ASN A 135 -8.58 6.89 -9.80
C ASN A 135 -9.95 7.32 -10.34
N ALA A 136 -11.01 7.17 -9.54
CA ALA A 136 -12.34 7.68 -9.89
C ALA A 136 -12.34 9.21 -10.01
N LEU A 137 -11.69 9.92 -9.09
CA LEU A 137 -11.59 11.38 -9.11
C LEU A 137 -10.86 11.90 -10.36
N ASP A 138 -9.75 11.27 -10.73
CA ASP A 138 -8.97 11.62 -11.92
C ASP A 138 -9.74 11.46 -13.22
N LEU A 139 -10.62 10.46 -13.28
CA LEU A 139 -11.50 10.20 -14.40
C LEU A 139 -12.82 11.01 -14.32
N GLY A 140 -13.01 11.80 -13.26
CA GLY A 140 -14.10 12.78 -13.09
C GLY A 140 -15.24 12.34 -12.16
N ALA A 141 -15.20 11.14 -11.58
CA ALA A 141 -16.23 10.62 -10.68
C ALA A 141 -15.99 11.02 -9.21
N MET A 142 -16.34 12.26 -8.85
CA MET A 142 -16.08 12.83 -7.52
C MET A 142 -16.84 12.15 -6.37
N ALA A 143 -18.04 11.60 -6.62
CA ALA A 143 -18.90 11.05 -5.55
C ALA A 143 -18.28 9.80 -4.89
N VAL A 144 -17.63 8.94 -5.69
CA VAL A 144 -17.04 7.69 -5.22
C VAL A 144 -15.90 7.95 -4.23
N MET A 145 -15.12 9.02 -4.44
CA MET A 145 -14.07 9.43 -3.50
C MET A 145 -14.61 9.71 -2.10
N LEU A 146 -15.73 10.43 -2.00
CA LEU A 146 -16.33 10.78 -0.71
C LEU A 146 -16.89 9.56 0.02
N TYR A 147 -17.48 8.62 -0.74
CA TYR A 147 -17.91 7.36 -0.15
C TYR A 147 -16.68 6.58 0.31
N ALA A 148 -15.74 6.23 -0.56
CA ALA A 148 -14.54 5.49 -0.20
C ALA A 148 -13.80 6.04 1.05
N PHE A 149 -13.77 7.37 1.22
CA PHE A 149 -13.17 8.00 2.40
C PHE A 149 -13.98 7.80 3.69
N ARG A 150 -15.32 7.72 3.63
CA ARG A 150 -16.18 7.36 4.76
C ARG A 150 -15.83 5.98 5.29
N GLU A 151 -15.77 4.96 4.43
CA GLU A 151 -15.38 3.60 4.82
C GLU A 151 -13.93 3.55 5.32
N ARG A 152 -13.04 4.31 4.68
CA ARG A 152 -11.63 4.40 5.07
C ARG A 152 -11.45 5.01 6.47
N GLU A 153 -12.30 5.97 6.85
CA GLU A 153 -12.29 6.59 8.18
C GLU A 153 -12.61 5.57 9.27
N GLU A 154 -13.59 4.69 9.04
CA GLU A 154 -13.93 3.62 10.00
C GLU A 154 -12.75 2.68 10.25
N LEU A 155 -11.97 2.34 9.21
CA LEU A 155 -10.75 1.54 9.35
C LEU A 155 -9.60 2.30 10.03
N MET A 156 -9.53 3.63 9.87
CA MET A 156 -8.55 4.46 10.59
C MET A 156 -8.82 4.50 12.09
N ASP A 157 -10.08 4.46 12.51
CA ASP A 157 -10.43 4.39 13.93
C ASP A 157 -9.97 3.05 14.54
N VAL A 158 -9.94 1.96 13.77
CA VAL A 158 -9.35 0.68 14.22
C VAL A 158 -7.84 0.82 14.44
N TYR A 159 -7.14 1.50 13.54
CA TYR A 159 -5.71 1.79 13.69
C TYR A 159 -5.42 2.64 14.92
N GLU A 160 -6.22 3.68 15.15
CA GLU A 160 -6.10 4.55 16.32
C GLU A 160 -6.34 3.77 17.62
N ALA A 161 -7.35 2.92 17.64
CA ALA A 161 -7.67 2.11 18.82
C ALA A 161 -6.53 1.15 19.20
N VAL A 162 -5.84 0.56 18.21
CA VAL A 162 -4.73 -0.36 18.45
C VAL A 162 -3.42 0.35 18.77
N SER A 163 -3.04 1.33 17.96
CA SER A 163 -1.69 1.92 18.00
C SER A 163 -1.63 3.27 18.72
N GLY A 164 -2.77 3.96 18.85
CA GLY A 164 -2.86 5.36 19.26
C GLY A 164 -2.60 6.34 18.12
N ALA A 165 -2.30 5.87 16.91
CA ALA A 165 -2.08 6.69 15.73
C ALA A 165 -3.02 6.27 14.59
N ARG A 166 -3.48 7.25 13.82
CA ARG A 166 -4.42 7.01 12.71
C ARG A 166 -3.78 6.49 11.44
N MET A 167 -2.48 6.74 11.26
CA MET A 167 -1.74 6.35 10.06
C MET A 167 -0.48 5.54 10.40
N HIS A 168 0.60 6.22 10.80
CA HIS A 168 1.87 5.56 11.13
C HIS A 168 1.78 4.90 12.50
N ALA A 169 1.60 3.58 12.51
CA ALA A 169 1.20 2.83 13.68
C ALA A 169 2.38 2.24 14.47
N ALA A 170 3.52 1.97 13.83
CA ALA A 170 4.68 1.36 14.49
C ALA A 170 4.32 0.10 15.30
N TYR A 171 3.37 -0.69 14.80
CA TYR A 171 2.64 -1.71 15.57
C TYR A 171 3.24 -3.10 15.42
N TYR A 172 3.66 -3.46 14.21
CA TYR A 172 4.39 -4.71 14.01
C TYR A 172 5.81 -4.55 14.52
N ARG A 173 6.23 -5.51 15.34
CA ARG A 173 7.57 -5.54 15.94
C ARG A 173 8.17 -6.92 15.73
N PRO A 174 9.50 -7.02 15.59
CA PRO A 174 10.15 -8.32 15.55
C PRO A 174 9.81 -9.14 16.79
N GLY A 175 9.32 -10.36 16.56
CA GLY A 175 8.79 -11.24 17.62
C GLY A 175 7.28 -11.11 17.86
N GLY A 176 6.53 -10.46 16.96
CA GLY A 176 5.07 -10.43 17.00
C GLY A 176 4.47 -9.04 16.88
N VAL A 177 3.66 -8.66 17.86
CA VAL A 177 2.87 -7.44 17.81
C VAL A 177 3.03 -6.66 19.12
N TYR A 178 3.15 -5.34 19.03
CA TYR A 178 3.49 -4.50 20.19
C TYR A 178 2.50 -4.59 21.36
N ARG A 179 1.20 -4.62 21.07
CA ARG A 179 0.11 -4.68 22.07
C ARG A 179 -1.01 -5.57 21.56
N ASP A 180 -1.73 -6.23 22.47
CA ASP A 180 -2.94 -6.97 22.09
C ASP A 180 -4.08 -6.04 21.69
N LEU A 181 -5.11 -6.60 21.07
CA LEU A 181 -6.30 -5.90 20.62
C LEU A 181 -7.07 -5.29 21.82
N PRO A 182 -7.58 -4.05 21.71
CA PRO A 182 -8.33 -3.42 22.78
C PRO A 182 -9.74 -4.00 22.93
N ASP A 183 -10.17 -4.16 24.18
CA ASP A 183 -11.52 -4.62 24.54
C ASP A 183 -12.62 -3.58 24.27
N ARG A 184 -12.25 -2.33 23.96
CA ARG A 184 -13.20 -1.23 23.75
C ARG A 184 -12.76 -0.33 22.62
N MET A 185 -13.72 0.03 21.75
CA MET A 185 -13.51 1.04 20.72
C MET A 185 -13.77 2.47 21.24
N PRO A 186 -13.04 3.49 20.73
CA PRO A 186 -13.33 4.89 21.01
C PRO A 186 -14.73 5.28 20.50
N LYS A 187 -15.56 5.83 21.40
CA LYS A 187 -16.93 6.26 21.09
C LYS A 187 -16.98 7.73 20.67
N TYR A 188 -17.90 8.05 19.75
CA TYR A 188 -18.19 9.44 19.39
C TYR A 188 -18.82 10.18 20.57
N LYS A 189 -18.35 11.40 20.81
CA LYS A 189 -18.91 12.33 21.81
C LYS A 189 -20.08 13.12 21.20
N GLU A 190 -20.99 13.57 22.04
CA GLU A 190 -22.05 14.49 21.61
C GLU A 190 -21.45 15.75 21.01
N SER A 191 -21.91 16.10 19.81
CA SER A 191 -21.50 17.31 19.10
C SER A 191 -22.71 18.18 18.78
N ARG A 192 -22.48 19.36 18.20
CA ARG A 192 -23.58 20.22 17.74
C ARG A 192 -24.47 19.51 16.70
N TRP A 193 -23.88 18.62 15.90
CA TRP A 193 -24.52 17.96 14.75
C TRP A 193 -24.96 16.52 15.04
N HIS A 194 -24.34 15.85 16.02
CA HIS A 194 -24.66 14.47 16.38
C HIS A 194 -25.19 14.42 17.82
N LYS A 195 -26.52 14.39 17.96
CA LYS A 195 -27.23 14.31 19.25
C LYS A 195 -28.29 13.22 19.26
N GLY A 196 -28.58 12.69 20.45
CA GLY A 196 -29.70 11.77 20.67
C GLY A 196 -29.59 10.47 19.87
N GLY A 197 -30.64 10.13 19.12
CA GLY A 197 -30.76 8.85 18.42
C GLY A 197 -29.69 8.61 17.33
N ALA A 198 -29.22 9.68 16.66
CA ALA A 198 -28.17 9.56 15.65
C ALA A 198 -26.82 9.15 16.26
N LEU A 199 -26.50 9.67 17.45
CA LEU A 199 -25.28 9.30 18.17
C LEU A 199 -25.32 7.85 18.66
N LYS A 200 -26.49 7.40 19.12
CA LYS A 200 -26.69 6.00 19.53
C LYS A 200 -26.46 5.04 18.36
N LYS A 201 -26.96 5.38 17.16
CA LYS A 201 -26.71 4.58 15.94
C LYS A 201 -25.22 4.51 15.60
N LEU A 202 -24.51 5.63 15.61
CA LEU A 202 -23.07 5.68 15.31
C LEU A 202 -22.22 4.89 16.33
N ASN A 203 -22.65 4.85 17.58
CA ASN A 203 -21.94 4.14 18.63
C ASN A 203 -22.38 2.68 18.82
N ALA A 204 -23.45 2.21 18.17
CA ALA A 204 -23.98 0.86 18.36
C ALA A 204 -22.92 -0.22 18.09
N ALA A 205 -22.21 -0.11 16.97
CA ALA A 205 -21.10 -1.02 16.62
C ALA A 205 -19.85 -0.84 17.49
N ARG A 206 -19.76 0.26 18.25
CA ARG A 206 -18.60 0.63 19.10
C ARG A 206 -18.83 0.33 20.58
N GLU A 207 -19.95 -0.29 20.94
CA GLU A 207 -20.24 -0.67 22.32
C GLU A 207 -19.45 -1.91 22.76
N GLY A 208 -19.12 -2.79 21.82
CA GLY A 208 -18.36 -4.02 22.05
C GLY A 208 -16.85 -3.86 21.94
N SER A 209 -16.19 -5.03 21.79
CA SER A 209 -14.76 -5.13 21.52
C SER A 209 -14.43 -4.68 20.10
N MET A 210 -13.14 -4.46 19.82
CA MET A 210 -12.68 -4.19 18.45
C MET A 210 -13.10 -5.30 17.47
N LEU A 211 -13.09 -6.55 17.92
CA LEU A 211 -13.49 -7.69 17.09
C LEU A 211 -14.99 -7.66 16.76
N ASP A 212 -15.84 -7.14 17.64
CA ASP A 212 -17.27 -6.95 17.38
C ASP A 212 -17.51 -5.82 16.37
N PHE A 213 -16.74 -4.73 16.47
CA PHE A 213 -16.77 -3.64 15.50
C PHE A 213 -16.34 -4.12 14.10
N LEU A 214 -15.26 -4.90 14.01
CA LEU A 214 -14.80 -5.47 12.74
C LEU A 214 -15.82 -6.46 12.17
N GLU A 215 -16.50 -7.24 13.01
CA GLU A 215 -17.57 -8.12 12.55
C GLU A 215 -18.74 -7.34 11.92
N ASP A 216 -19.21 -6.26 12.57
CA ASP A 216 -20.25 -5.38 12.01
C ASP A 216 -19.79 -4.72 10.68
N PHE A 217 -18.55 -4.23 10.63
CA PHE A 217 -17.95 -3.72 9.41
C PHE A 217 -17.95 -4.78 8.30
N THR A 218 -17.53 -6.02 8.59
CA THR A 218 -17.46 -7.06 7.57
C THR A 218 -18.82 -7.47 7.01
N ASN A 219 -19.89 -7.31 7.77
CA ASN A 219 -21.25 -7.60 7.32
C ASN A 219 -21.84 -6.45 6.49
N THR A 220 -21.44 -5.20 6.75
CA THR A 220 -21.95 -4.00 6.03
C THR A 220 -21.09 -3.59 4.83
N PHE A 221 -19.81 -3.97 4.80
CA PHE A 221 -18.88 -3.59 3.74
C PHE A 221 -19.27 -4.12 2.35
N PRO A 222 -19.73 -5.37 2.15
CA PRO A 222 -20.14 -5.86 0.83
C PRO A 222 -21.22 -5.00 0.16
N SER A 223 -22.24 -4.57 0.90
CA SER A 223 -23.29 -3.72 0.32
C SER A 223 -22.76 -2.35 -0.10
N ARG A 224 -21.72 -1.83 0.57
CA ARG A 224 -21.05 -0.58 0.19
C ARG A 224 -20.19 -0.75 -1.07
N VAL A 225 -19.55 -1.91 -1.24
CA VAL A 225 -18.84 -2.24 -2.48
C VAL A 225 -19.81 -2.33 -3.66
N ASP A 226 -20.99 -2.91 -3.46
CA ASP A 226 -22.03 -2.99 -4.49
C ASP A 226 -22.54 -1.59 -4.91
N GLU A 227 -22.58 -0.62 -3.99
CA GLU A 227 -22.86 0.79 -4.32
C GLU A 227 -21.79 1.37 -5.26
N TYR A 228 -20.50 1.07 -5.05
CA TYR A 228 -19.42 1.54 -5.93
C TYR A 228 -19.53 0.91 -7.33
N GLU A 229 -19.80 -0.40 -7.40
CA GLU A 229 -19.96 -1.10 -8.67
C GLU A 229 -21.16 -0.58 -9.45
N THR A 230 -22.26 -0.26 -8.77
CA THR A 230 -23.44 0.34 -9.39
C THR A 230 -23.10 1.68 -10.08
N LEU A 231 -22.18 2.45 -9.50
CA LEU A 231 -21.77 3.76 -10.05
C LEU A 231 -20.71 3.66 -11.15
N LEU A 232 -19.83 2.66 -11.09
CA LEU A 232 -18.64 2.55 -11.96
C LEU A 232 -18.67 1.37 -12.92
N THR A 233 -18.95 0.16 -12.42
CA THR A 233 -18.73 -1.09 -13.17
C THR A 233 -19.52 -1.14 -14.46
N ASP A 234 -20.80 -0.76 -14.45
CA ASP A 234 -21.66 -0.73 -15.64
C ASP A 234 -21.79 0.63 -16.32
N ASN A 235 -21.09 1.63 -15.80
CA ASN A 235 -21.13 2.97 -16.36
C ASN A 235 -20.43 3.01 -17.72
N ARG A 236 -21.16 3.45 -18.75
CA ARG A 236 -20.64 3.59 -20.12
C ARG A 236 -19.42 4.51 -20.19
N ILE A 237 -19.42 5.62 -19.43
CA ILE A 237 -18.31 6.59 -19.44
C ILE A 237 -17.05 5.95 -18.84
N TRP A 238 -17.22 5.18 -17.76
CA TRP A 238 -16.12 4.46 -17.13
C TRP A 238 -15.53 3.41 -18.06
N LYS A 239 -16.38 2.56 -18.66
CA LYS A 239 -15.92 1.56 -19.65
C LYS A 239 -15.20 2.21 -20.83
N GLN A 240 -15.73 3.30 -21.38
CA GLN A 240 -15.08 4.02 -22.49
C GLN A 240 -13.69 4.59 -22.16
N ARG A 241 -13.39 4.84 -20.88
CA ARG A 241 -12.10 5.40 -20.43
C ARG A 241 -11.12 4.36 -19.91
N THR A 242 -11.55 3.11 -19.75
CA THR A 242 -10.74 2.07 -19.07
C THR A 242 -10.61 0.78 -19.87
N VAL A 243 -11.59 0.45 -20.72
CA VAL A 243 -11.53 -0.70 -21.63
C VAL A 243 -10.57 -0.39 -22.77
N ASP A 244 -9.72 -1.35 -23.13
CA ASP A 244 -8.67 -1.26 -24.16
C ASP A 244 -7.57 -0.19 -23.90
N VAL A 245 -7.55 0.39 -22.70
CA VAL A 245 -6.51 1.34 -22.28
C VAL A 245 -5.41 0.62 -21.52
N GLY A 246 -4.16 0.88 -21.91
CA GLY A 246 -2.97 0.39 -21.22
C GLY A 246 -2.85 -1.14 -21.20
N ILE A 247 -3.09 -1.79 -22.34
CA ILE A 247 -3.05 -3.26 -22.46
C ILE A 247 -1.62 -3.77 -22.22
N ILE A 248 -1.48 -4.69 -21.29
CA ILE A 248 -0.20 -5.35 -20.98
C ILE A 248 -0.34 -6.85 -21.18
N SER A 249 0.49 -7.41 -22.07
CA SER A 249 0.53 -8.84 -22.30
C SER A 249 1.21 -9.58 -21.13
N PRO A 250 0.86 -10.86 -20.89
CA PRO A 250 1.46 -11.67 -19.83
C PRO A 250 3.01 -11.71 -19.88
N ASP A 251 3.57 -11.81 -21.09
CA ASP A 251 5.02 -11.91 -21.29
C ASP A 251 5.74 -10.60 -20.97
N LEU A 252 5.15 -9.46 -21.37
CA LEU A 252 5.67 -8.13 -21.05
C LEU A 252 5.59 -7.86 -19.54
N ALA A 253 4.49 -8.23 -18.88
CA ALA A 253 4.33 -8.09 -17.44
C ALA A 253 5.45 -8.82 -16.66
N ARG A 254 5.82 -10.03 -17.10
CA ARG A 254 6.94 -10.79 -16.53
C ARG A 254 8.29 -10.15 -16.82
N ALA A 255 8.52 -9.73 -18.06
CA ALA A 255 9.79 -9.13 -18.48
C ALA A 255 10.11 -7.83 -17.72
N TRP A 256 9.10 -7.01 -17.43
CA TRP A 256 9.25 -5.78 -16.64
C TRP A 256 9.20 -5.99 -15.12
N GLY A 257 9.03 -7.24 -14.65
CA GLY A 257 8.98 -7.54 -13.22
C GLY A 257 7.76 -6.95 -12.50
N MET A 258 6.63 -6.81 -13.21
CA MET A 258 5.37 -6.36 -12.62
C MET A 258 4.79 -7.41 -11.66
N THR A 259 4.16 -6.94 -10.59
CA THR A 259 3.59 -7.79 -9.54
C THR A 259 2.21 -7.29 -9.09
N GLY A 260 1.46 -8.12 -8.37
CA GLY A 260 0.17 -7.76 -7.78
C GLY A 260 -0.95 -7.60 -8.79
N PRO A 261 -1.85 -6.61 -8.64
CA PRO A 261 -2.98 -6.38 -9.53
C PRO A 261 -2.57 -6.17 -11.00
N MET A 262 -1.38 -5.64 -11.24
CA MET A 262 -0.83 -5.46 -12.60
C MET A 262 -0.57 -6.79 -13.29
N LEU A 263 0.01 -7.75 -12.57
CA LEU A 263 0.32 -9.08 -13.10
C LEU A 263 -0.96 -9.94 -13.25
N ARG A 264 -1.84 -9.86 -12.24
CA ARG A 264 -3.15 -10.56 -12.25
C ARG A 264 -4.10 -10.02 -13.30
N GLY A 265 -4.11 -8.72 -13.56
CA GLY A 265 -4.91 -8.11 -14.62
C GLY A 265 -4.55 -8.65 -16.00
N SER A 266 -3.26 -8.94 -16.24
CA SER A 266 -2.74 -9.53 -17.49
C SER A 266 -2.98 -11.04 -17.62
N GLY A 267 -3.71 -11.70 -16.72
CA GLY A 267 -4.05 -13.12 -16.85
C GLY A 267 -3.08 -14.10 -16.19
N ILE A 268 -2.12 -13.62 -15.37
CA ILE A 268 -1.19 -14.50 -14.66
C ILE A 268 -1.68 -14.70 -13.22
N GLU A 269 -1.99 -15.95 -12.87
CA GLU A 269 -2.39 -16.35 -11.52
C GLU A 269 -1.17 -16.45 -10.58
N TRP A 270 -0.72 -15.29 -10.09
CA TRP A 270 0.38 -15.17 -9.14
C TRP A 270 0.00 -14.29 -7.96
N ASP A 271 0.10 -14.86 -6.75
CA ASP A 271 -0.12 -14.18 -5.47
C ASP A 271 0.77 -14.86 -4.42
N LEU A 272 1.63 -14.08 -3.73
CA LEU A 272 2.53 -14.64 -2.73
C LEU A 272 1.78 -15.28 -1.56
N ARG A 273 0.58 -14.80 -1.22
CA ARG A 273 -0.19 -15.32 -0.07
C ARG A 273 -0.61 -16.78 -0.25
N LYS A 274 -0.79 -17.26 -1.49
CA LYS A 274 -1.08 -18.68 -1.80
C LYS A 274 0.16 -19.45 -2.22
N LYS A 275 1.01 -18.89 -3.09
CA LYS A 275 2.15 -19.63 -3.66
C LYS A 275 3.34 -19.72 -2.68
N GLN A 276 3.54 -18.70 -1.83
CA GLN A 276 4.60 -18.62 -0.82
C GLN A 276 4.02 -18.07 0.50
N PRO A 277 3.12 -18.83 1.16
CA PRO A 277 2.35 -18.32 2.28
C PRO A 277 3.24 -17.84 3.43
N TYR A 278 2.73 -16.84 4.15
CA TYR A 278 3.37 -16.23 5.31
C TYR A 278 2.34 -15.91 6.37
N ALA A 279 2.80 -15.59 7.58
CA ALA A 279 1.93 -15.46 8.75
C ALA A 279 0.99 -16.67 8.85
N LYS A 280 -0.33 -16.48 8.73
CA LYS A 280 -1.32 -17.57 8.69
C LYS A 280 -2.26 -17.49 7.48
N TYR A 281 -1.71 -17.07 6.33
CA TYR A 281 -2.45 -17.09 5.05
C TYR A 281 -2.78 -18.51 4.54
N ASP A 282 -2.07 -19.52 5.02
CA ASP A 282 -2.29 -20.94 4.75
C ASP A 282 -3.58 -21.49 5.39
N ALA A 283 -3.96 -20.94 6.55
CA ALA A 283 -5.13 -21.37 7.31
C ALA A 283 -6.44 -20.65 6.94
N VAL A 284 -6.38 -19.68 6.02
CA VAL A 284 -7.53 -18.88 5.57
C VAL A 284 -7.90 -19.21 4.13
N ASP A 285 -9.20 -19.26 3.88
CA ASP A 285 -9.76 -19.59 2.57
C ASP A 285 -10.18 -18.33 1.81
N PHE A 286 -9.65 -18.19 0.60
CA PHE A 286 -9.88 -17.07 -0.31
C PHE A 286 -9.46 -17.44 -1.73
N ASP A 287 -10.03 -16.74 -2.70
CA ASP A 287 -9.79 -16.94 -4.12
C ASP A 287 -8.91 -15.82 -4.72
N ILE A 288 -8.15 -16.12 -5.77
CA ILE A 288 -7.31 -15.11 -6.47
C ILE A 288 -8.08 -14.60 -7.69
N PRO A 289 -8.45 -13.31 -7.74
CA PRO A 289 -9.05 -12.74 -8.94
C PRO A 289 -7.99 -12.53 -10.03
N VAL A 290 -8.34 -12.89 -11.26
CA VAL A 290 -7.45 -12.81 -12.44
C VAL A 290 -8.22 -12.15 -13.58
N GLY A 291 -7.59 -11.19 -14.26
CA GLY A 291 -8.10 -10.54 -15.46
C GLY A 291 -7.84 -11.35 -16.72
N THR A 292 -8.34 -10.91 -17.88
CA THR A 292 -8.20 -11.67 -19.14
C THR A 292 -7.45 -10.88 -20.21
N ASN A 293 -7.78 -9.60 -20.36
CA ASN A 293 -7.31 -8.72 -21.43
C ASN A 293 -6.08 -7.93 -21.03
N GLY A 294 -5.86 -7.69 -19.72
CA GLY A 294 -4.72 -6.90 -19.24
C GLY A 294 -4.89 -5.39 -19.35
N ASP A 295 -6.12 -4.91 -19.56
CA ASP A 295 -6.46 -3.49 -19.64
C ASP A 295 -6.65 -2.85 -18.25
N CYS A 296 -6.87 -1.53 -18.23
CA CYS A 296 -7.16 -0.79 -17.01
C CYS A 296 -8.46 -1.25 -16.32
N TYR A 297 -9.45 -1.71 -17.09
CA TYR A 297 -10.74 -2.18 -16.58
C TYR A 297 -10.62 -3.51 -15.81
N ASP A 298 -9.87 -4.48 -16.33
CA ASP A 298 -9.61 -5.75 -15.67
C ASP A 298 -8.86 -5.54 -14.34
N ARG A 299 -7.90 -4.61 -14.32
CA ARG A 299 -7.20 -4.25 -13.08
C ARG A 299 -8.13 -3.63 -12.04
N TYR A 300 -9.12 -2.85 -12.49
CA TYR A 300 -10.18 -2.34 -11.63
C TYR A 300 -11.01 -3.47 -11.04
N LEU A 301 -11.48 -4.42 -11.88
CA LEU A 301 -12.26 -5.57 -11.41
C LEU A 301 -11.48 -6.45 -10.43
N VAL A 302 -10.20 -6.71 -10.72
CA VAL A 302 -9.30 -7.46 -9.82
C VAL A 302 -9.22 -6.80 -8.44
N ARG A 303 -9.03 -5.48 -8.36
CA ARG A 303 -8.98 -4.75 -7.08
C ARG A 303 -10.33 -4.75 -6.34
N VAL A 304 -11.44 -4.67 -7.06
CA VAL A 304 -12.78 -4.75 -6.45
C VAL A 304 -13.05 -6.16 -5.90
N ALA A 305 -12.67 -7.21 -6.63
CA ALA A 305 -12.75 -8.59 -6.16
C ALA A 305 -11.82 -8.81 -4.96
N GLU A 306 -10.60 -8.26 -4.97
CA GLU A 306 -9.69 -8.32 -3.82
C GLU A 306 -10.28 -7.69 -2.56
N MET A 307 -11.06 -6.60 -2.67
CA MET A 307 -11.76 -6.02 -1.51
C MET A 307 -12.77 -7.00 -0.90
N ARG A 308 -13.49 -7.77 -1.72
CA ARG A 308 -14.44 -8.81 -1.25
C ARG A 308 -13.72 -9.98 -0.60
N GLU A 309 -12.64 -10.46 -1.20
CA GLU A 309 -11.83 -11.55 -0.64
C GLU A 309 -11.12 -11.11 0.65
N SER A 310 -10.60 -9.89 0.73
CA SER A 310 -10.03 -9.31 1.95
C SER A 310 -11.06 -9.32 3.08
N ASN A 311 -12.31 -8.94 2.78
CA ASN A 311 -13.39 -8.96 3.76
C ASN A 311 -13.71 -10.37 4.26
N ARG A 312 -13.68 -11.37 3.36
CA ARG A 312 -13.85 -12.79 3.71
C ARG A 312 -12.73 -13.28 4.64
N ILE A 313 -11.48 -12.89 4.38
CA ILE A 313 -10.32 -13.23 5.23
C ILE A 313 -10.46 -12.59 6.62
N ILE A 314 -10.84 -11.31 6.68
CA ILE A 314 -11.03 -10.61 7.97
C ILE A 314 -12.10 -11.33 8.80
N LYS A 315 -13.23 -11.71 8.19
CA LYS A 315 -14.31 -12.44 8.87
C LYS A 315 -13.82 -13.75 9.49
N GLN A 316 -13.04 -14.54 8.74
CA GLN A 316 -12.45 -15.79 9.24
C GLN A 316 -11.46 -15.54 10.39
N CYS A 317 -10.58 -14.54 10.24
CA CYS A 317 -9.62 -14.16 11.28
C CYS A 317 -10.34 -13.72 12.57
N VAL A 318 -11.40 -12.92 12.47
CA VAL A 318 -12.18 -12.44 13.62
C VAL A 318 -12.84 -13.61 14.35
N THR A 319 -13.46 -14.56 13.64
CA THR A 319 -14.05 -15.76 14.26
C THR A 319 -13.00 -16.58 15.01
N TRP A 320 -11.81 -16.76 14.42
CA TRP A 320 -10.72 -17.51 15.05
C TRP A 320 -10.14 -16.79 16.27
N LEU A 321 -9.93 -15.47 16.18
CA LEU A 321 -9.36 -14.65 17.26
C LEU A 321 -10.27 -14.55 18.49
N LYS A 322 -11.60 -14.63 18.30
CA LYS A 322 -12.58 -14.71 19.40
C LYS A 322 -12.51 -16.05 20.13
N ALA A 323 -12.26 -17.15 19.40
CA ALA A 323 -12.19 -18.49 19.97
C ALA A 323 -10.86 -18.77 20.69
N ASN A 324 -9.76 -18.16 20.23
CA ASN A 324 -8.40 -18.51 20.65
C ASN A 324 -7.68 -17.31 21.32
N PRO A 325 -7.74 -17.20 22.66
CA PRO A 325 -6.88 -16.29 23.41
C PRO A 325 -5.45 -16.85 23.48
N GLY A 326 -4.44 -15.97 23.50
CA GLY A 326 -3.04 -16.39 23.50
C GLY A 326 -2.06 -15.21 23.57
N PRO A 327 -0.74 -15.48 23.65
CA PRO A 327 0.26 -14.43 23.66
C PRO A 327 0.41 -13.77 22.28
N VAL A 328 0.65 -12.46 22.27
CA VAL A 328 0.85 -11.65 21.03
C VAL A 328 2.31 -11.35 20.72
N MET A 329 3.22 -11.76 21.60
CA MET A 329 4.65 -11.52 21.48
C MET A 329 5.43 -12.72 22.01
N VAL A 330 6.60 -12.98 21.41
CA VAL A 330 7.51 -14.06 21.83
C VAL A 330 8.00 -13.80 23.26
N THR A 331 8.14 -14.86 24.07
CA THR A 331 8.58 -14.79 25.47
C THR A 331 10.10 -14.55 25.63
N ASN A 332 10.85 -14.51 24.54
CA ASN A 332 12.29 -14.26 24.53
C ASN A 332 12.59 -12.77 24.73
N PHE A 333 12.92 -12.40 25.98
CA PHE A 333 13.19 -11.01 26.36
C PHE A 333 14.49 -10.41 25.81
N LYS A 334 15.28 -11.18 25.04
CA LYS A 334 16.42 -10.64 24.29
C LYS A 334 16.01 -9.94 23.00
N VAL A 335 14.77 -10.13 22.54
CA VAL A 335 14.23 -9.59 21.28
C VAL A 335 12.98 -8.77 21.55
N ALA A 336 12.07 -9.34 22.35
CA ALA A 336 10.83 -8.71 22.77
C ALA A 336 11.00 -7.99 24.12
N PRO A 337 10.46 -6.77 24.31
CA PRO A 337 10.46 -6.14 25.63
C PRO A 337 9.56 -6.92 26.61
N PRO A 338 9.95 -7.06 27.90
CA PRO A 338 9.09 -7.66 28.92
C PRO A 338 7.88 -6.78 29.23
N SER A 339 6.87 -7.37 29.90
CA SER A 339 5.71 -6.63 30.37
C SER A 339 6.12 -5.53 31.37
N ARG A 340 5.36 -4.44 31.42
CA ARG A 340 5.64 -3.32 32.34
C ARG A 340 5.54 -3.69 33.81
N GLU A 341 4.70 -4.67 34.13
CA GLU A 341 4.57 -5.21 35.49
C GLU A 341 5.81 -6.06 35.81
N GLY A 342 6.16 -7.02 34.94
CA GLY A 342 7.34 -7.87 35.14
C GLY A 342 8.65 -7.07 35.23
N MET A 343 8.80 -6.01 34.43
CA MET A 343 9.97 -5.12 34.48
C MET A 343 10.16 -4.41 35.84
N LYS A 344 9.08 -4.18 36.60
CA LYS A 344 9.17 -3.49 37.91
C LYS A 344 9.52 -4.43 39.05
N ASP A 345 9.11 -5.69 38.93
CA ASP A 345 9.28 -6.68 40.00
C ASP A 345 10.56 -7.51 39.83
N ASP A 346 10.97 -7.78 38.59
CA ASP A 346 12.13 -8.62 38.27
C ASP A 346 13.32 -7.80 37.74
N MET A 347 14.49 -8.05 38.31
CA MET A 347 15.74 -7.42 37.93
C MET A 347 16.20 -7.86 36.53
N GLU A 348 15.99 -9.12 36.14
CA GLU A 348 16.39 -9.59 34.81
C GLU A 348 15.56 -8.92 33.72
N ALA A 349 14.24 -8.84 33.93
CA ALA A 349 13.34 -8.08 33.05
C ALA A 349 13.75 -6.60 32.92
N LEU A 350 14.18 -5.95 34.01
CA LEU A 350 14.67 -4.57 33.97
C LEU A 350 15.96 -4.44 33.16
N ILE A 351 16.91 -5.36 33.31
CA ILE A 351 18.17 -5.39 32.54
C ILE A 351 17.86 -5.56 31.05
N HIS A 352 16.98 -6.50 30.70
CA HIS A 352 16.58 -6.75 29.31
C HIS A 352 15.89 -5.53 28.69
N HIS A 353 14.95 -4.90 29.41
CA HIS A 353 14.32 -3.66 28.96
C HIS A 353 15.36 -2.55 28.74
N PHE A 354 16.27 -2.33 29.70
CA PHE A 354 17.29 -1.30 29.59
C PHE A 354 18.20 -1.49 28.37
N LYS A 355 18.69 -2.72 28.13
CA LYS A 355 19.54 -3.03 26.96
C LYS A 355 18.80 -2.90 25.64
N LEU A 356 17.56 -3.40 25.55
CA LEU A 356 16.75 -3.34 24.32
C LEU A 356 16.48 -1.91 23.84
N PHE A 357 16.27 -0.97 24.76
CA PHE A 357 15.96 0.42 24.39
C PHE A 357 17.19 1.32 24.27
N SER A 358 18.33 0.95 24.87
CA SER A 358 19.59 1.70 24.74
C SER A 358 20.44 1.21 23.56
N GLU A 359 20.76 -0.09 23.54
CA GLU A 359 21.60 -0.73 22.52
C GLU A 359 20.77 -1.35 21.39
N GLY A 360 19.66 -2.01 21.71
CA GLY A 360 18.90 -2.82 20.77
C GLY A 360 19.29 -4.30 20.79
N TYR A 361 18.64 -5.11 19.95
CA TYR A 361 19.04 -6.51 19.75
C TYR A 361 20.04 -6.62 18.58
N CYS A 362 20.93 -7.60 18.68
CA CYS A 362 21.83 -7.96 17.59
C CYS A 362 21.18 -9.04 16.74
N VAL A 363 21.21 -8.86 15.41
CA VAL A 363 20.72 -9.84 14.45
C VAL A 363 21.92 -10.68 13.99
N PRO A 364 21.80 -12.01 13.82
CA PRO A 364 22.89 -12.84 13.31
C PRO A 364 23.39 -12.36 11.95
N ALA A 365 24.70 -12.53 11.68
CA ALA A 365 25.28 -12.18 10.40
C ALA A 365 24.68 -13.04 9.27
N GLY A 366 24.22 -12.39 8.21
CA GLY A 366 23.54 -13.06 7.10
C GLY A 366 22.82 -12.10 6.17
N GLU A 367 22.33 -12.65 5.07
CA GLU A 367 21.55 -11.96 4.04
C GLU A 367 20.20 -12.64 3.91
N THR A 368 19.13 -11.87 3.78
CA THR A 368 17.79 -12.39 3.49
C THR A 368 17.05 -11.49 2.52
N TYR A 369 16.21 -12.10 1.69
CA TYR A 369 15.17 -11.42 0.94
C TYR A 369 13.83 -11.99 1.38
N CYS A 370 12.98 -11.15 1.97
CA CYS A 370 11.62 -11.52 2.32
C CYS A 370 10.66 -10.58 1.62
N ALA A 371 9.64 -11.16 0.99
CA ALA A 371 8.61 -10.42 0.29
C ALA A 371 7.24 -10.64 0.94
N VAL A 372 6.38 -9.63 0.82
CA VAL A 372 4.98 -9.64 1.24
C VAL A 372 4.15 -9.16 0.07
N GLU A 373 2.94 -9.72 -0.10
CA GLU A 373 2.00 -9.23 -1.10
C GLU A 373 1.35 -7.94 -0.56
N ALA A 374 2.00 -6.80 -0.73
CA ALA A 374 1.38 -5.51 -0.45
C ALA A 374 0.18 -5.30 -1.42
N PRO A 375 -0.74 -4.38 -1.12
CA PRO A 375 -1.91 -4.14 -1.99
C PRO A 375 -1.52 -3.62 -3.39
N LYS A 376 -0.33 -3.03 -3.52
CA LYS A 376 0.26 -2.60 -4.78
C LYS A 376 0.97 -3.73 -5.53
N GLY A 377 1.36 -4.81 -4.84
CA GLY A 377 2.09 -5.95 -5.38
C GLY A 377 3.20 -6.42 -4.45
N GLU A 378 4.22 -7.09 -4.99
CA GLU A 378 5.31 -7.63 -4.19
C GLU A 378 6.16 -6.52 -3.60
N PHE A 379 6.07 -6.36 -2.28
CA PHE A 379 6.96 -5.48 -1.52
C PHE A 379 8.05 -6.33 -0.87
N GLY A 380 9.28 -6.18 -1.35
CA GLY A 380 10.44 -6.96 -0.94
C GLY A 380 11.37 -6.18 -0.02
N CYS A 381 11.86 -6.83 1.03
CA CYS A 381 12.89 -6.33 1.92
C CYS A 381 14.13 -7.21 1.79
N TYR A 382 15.20 -6.65 1.21
CA TYR A 382 16.54 -7.25 1.23
C TYR A 382 17.33 -6.67 2.41
N LEU A 383 17.73 -7.53 3.32
CA LEU A 383 18.40 -7.15 4.57
C LEU A 383 19.71 -7.91 4.70
N MET A 384 20.80 -7.17 4.92
CA MET A 384 22.12 -7.71 5.25
C MET A 384 22.51 -7.26 6.65
N SER A 385 22.89 -8.22 7.50
CA SER A 385 23.39 -8.00 8.84
C SER A 385 24.82 -8.53 8.97
N ASP A 386 25.67 -7.79 9.68
CA ASP A 386 27.05 -8.13 10.03
C ASP A 386 27.19 -8.68 11.46
N GLY A 387 26.08 -8.96 12.16
CA GLY A 387 26.09 -9.34 13.57
C GLY A 387 25.90 -8.17 14.54
N ALA A 388 25.86 -6.93 14.05
CA ALA A 388 25.65 -5.75 14.88
C ALA A 388 24.16 -5.51 15.20
N ASN A 389 23.89 -4.48 16.00
CA ASN A 389 22.56 -3.99 16.34
C ASN A 389 21.91 -3.10 15.25
N LYS A 390 22.61 -2.89 14.13
CA LYS A 390 22.17 -2.05 13.00
C LYS A 390 22.22 -2.89 11.71
N PRO A 391 21.36 -2.58 10.73
CA PRO A 391 21.47 -3.22 9.42
C PRO A 391 22.72 -2.70 8.70
N PHE A 392 23.53 -3.61 8.15
CA PHE A 392 24.69 -3.25 7.34
C PHE A 392 24.23 -2.66 6.00
N ARG A 393 23.26 -3.34 5.37
CA ARG A 393 22.59 -2.85 4.16
C ARG A 393 21.11 -3.19 4.25
N LEU A 394 20.28 -2.22 3.87
CA LEU A 394 18.85 -2.42 3.65
C LEU A 394 18.54 -1.96 2.23
N HIS A 395 17.88 -2.81 1.44
CA HIS A 395 17.35 -2.44 0.14
C HIS A 395 15.88 -2.86 0.04
N LEU A 396 15.04 -1.96 -0.44
CA LEU A 396 13.59 -2.16 -0.49
C LEU A 396 13.11 -2.20 -1.94
N ARG A 397 12.58 -3.34 -2.35
CA ARG A 397 11.95 -3.52 -3.66
C ARG A 397 10.48 -3.11 -3.59
N ALA A 398 10.18 -1.88 -3.98
CA ALA A 398 8.83 -1.37 -4.11
C ALA A 398 8.20 -1.76 -5.46
N PRO A 399 6.93 -2.16 -5.48
CA PRO A 399 6.22 -2.54 -6.69
C PRO A 399 6.04 -1.34 -7.64
N GLY A 400 5.70 -0.15 -7.12
CA GLY A 400 5.44 1.04 -7.94
C GLY A 400 6.65 1.50 -8.78
N PHE A 401 7.88 1.20 -8.35
CA PHE A 401 9.08 1.51 -9.13
C PHE A 401 9.22 0.64 -10.38
N ALA A 402 8.94 -0.66 -10.25
CA ALA A 402 8.91 -1.56 -11.40
C ALA A 402 7.78 -1.17 -12.36
N HIS A 403 6.60 -0.85 -11.83
CA HIS A 403 5.47 -0.39 -12.66
C HIS A 403 5.81 0.90 -13.42
N LEU A 404 6.38 1.90 -12.75
CA LEU A 404 6.73 3.17 -13.39
C LEU A 404 7.82 3.03 -14.46
N SER A 405 8.74 2.07 -14.31
CA SER A 405 9.77 1.80 -15.33
C SER A 405 9.19 1.39 -16.68
N SER A 406 7.99 0.81 -16.70
CA SER A 406 7.30 0.39 -17.92
C SER A 406 6.50 1.50 -18.61
N MET A 407 6.36 2.67 -17.96
CA MET A 407 5.42 3.72 -18.36
C MET A 407 5.58 4.16 -19.82
N ASP A 408 6.81 4.34 -20.28
CA ASP A 408 7.10 4.73 -21.66
C ASP A 408 6.55 3.73 -22.68
N ALA A 409 6.74 2.43 -22.44
CA ALA A 409 6.29 1.40 -23.38
C ALA A 409 4.75 1.28 -23.41
N VAL A 410 4.09 1.44 -22.27
CA VAL A 410 2.64 1.26 -22.14
C VAL A 410 1.85 2.46 -22.64
N VAL A 411 2.40 3.67 -22.51
CA VAL A 411 1.71 4.92 -22.89
C VAL A 411 1.85 5.25 -24.39
N ARG A 412 2.85 4.68 -25.07
CA ARG A 412 3.06 4.90 -26.50
C ARG A 412 1.82 4.59 -27.34
N GLY A 413 1.43 5.53 -28.19
CA GLY A 413 0.28 5.37 -29.09
C GLY A 413 -1.07 5.73 -28.48
N TYR A 414 -1.12 6.09 -27.19
CA TYR A 414 -2.35 6.53 -26.52
C TYR A 414 -2.47 8.05 -26.47
N LEU A 415 -3.69 8.52 -26.20
CA LEU A 415 -3.99 9.94 -26.04
C LEU A 415 -3.53 10.45 -24.66
N LEU A 416 -3.27 11.76 -24.56
CA LEU A 416 -2.89 12.39 -23.28
C LEU A 416 -3.88 12.11 -22.14
N ALA A 417 -5.18 12.05 -22.45
CA ALA A 417 -6.23 11.77 -21.47
C ALA A 417 -6.19 10.32 -20.92
N ASP A 418 -5.64 9.39 -21.68
CA ASP A 418 -5.52 7.98 -21.29
C ASP A 418 -4.30 7.75 -20.40
N VAL A 419 -3.26 8.58 -20.54
CA VAL A 419 -2.08 8.58 -19.64
C VAL A 419 -2.51 8.75 -18.19
N VAL A 420 -3.47 9.63 -17.93
CA VAL A 420 -4.01 9.86 -16.59
C VAL A 420 -4.67 8.59 -16.02
N ALA A 421 -5.45 7.88 -16.85
CA ALA A 421 -6.05 6.61 -16.45
C ALA A 421 -4.98 5.56 -16.11
N MET A 422 -3.92 5.48 -16.91
CA MET A 422 -2.81 4.55 -16.69
C MET A 422 -2.04 4.86 -15.40
N ILE A 423 -1.70 6.13 -15.15
CA ILE A 423 -1.09 6.59 -13.89
C ILE A 423 -1.95 6.15 -12.70
N GLY A 424 -3.26 6.38 -12.80
CA GLY A 424 -4.24 5.93 -11.81
C GLY A 424 -4.15 4.42 -11.57
N THR A 425 -4.12 3.59 -12.62
CA THR A 425 -4.07 2.12 -12.46
C THR A 425 -2.80 1.58 -11.83
N TYR A 426 -1.66 2.24 -12.00
CA TYR A 426 -0.39 1.85 -11.40
C TYR A 426 -0.38 2.06 -9.87
N ASP A 427 -1.31 2.87 -9.34
CA ASP A 427 -1.43 3.12 -7.91
C ASP A 427 -0.12 3.64 -7.31
N LEU A 428 0.43 4.68 -7.94
CA LEU A 428 1.74 5.20 -7.59
C LEU A 428 1.70 6.01 -6.29
N VAL A 429 2.54 5.60 -5.34
CA VAL A 429 2.84 6.40 -4.14
C VAL A 429 4.32 6.74 -4.17
N PHE A 430 4.65 8.01 -4.42
CA PHE A 430 6.05 8.42 -4.64
C PHE A 430 6.97 8.20 -3.44
N GLY A 431 6.42 8.06 -2.23
CA GLY A 431 7.20 7.72 -1.05
C GLY A 431 7.86 6.34 -1.15
N GLU A 432 7.21 5.37 -1.81
CA GLU A 432 7.82 4.07 -2.08
C GLU A 432 8.60 4.05 -3.39
N VAL A 433 8.43 5.00 -4.32
CA VAL A 433 9.22 5.03 -5.56
C VAL A 433 10.59 5.67 -5.30
N ASP A 434 10.63 6.75 -4.52
CA ASP A 434 11.81 7.60 -4.35
C ASP A 434 12.69 7.25 -3.13
N ARG A 435 12.59 6.06 -2.54
CA ARG A 435 13.20 5.68 -1.22
C ARG A 435 14.61 6.18 -0.94
#